data_AF-A0AAU9LT82-F1
#
_entry.id   AF-A0AAU9LT82-F1
#
_cell.length_a   1.000
_cell.length_b   1.000
_cell.length_c   1.000
_cell.angle_alpha   90.00
_cell.angle_beta   90.00
_cell.angle_gamma   90.00
#
_symmetry.space_group_name_H-M   'P 1'
#
loop_
_entity.id
_entity.type
_entity.pdbx_description
1 polymer ?
#
loop_
_entity_poly.entity_id
_entity_poly.type
_entity_poly.pdbx_seq_one_letter_code
_entity_poly.pdbx_strand_id
1 'polypeptide(L)'
;MMKMYWVVTWFMKLCMLCMLLMTLDTTEAQKQLKLGFYKTTCPAAEKIVRDTVNKAVTANPGMAAGIIRLYFHDCFVRGCDASLLLKTVPGSEIESEQDAGANAGTLRGLEIIDQAKAKIEAACPNTVSCADILAFAARDSTTIVGGFSYAIPSGRRDGRVSNIDEVDLPSPDSDVNTLKKEFVAKGLSIGDMVALSGAHSIGRAGCNFATQRLYFFNGSHTDPSLDPKYAAALKKKCPKSRISGTADLDLVTPNRLDNQYYSNVKQHKVMFSSDQTLVDSKFTAALVTKYSSNLAAWRNDFSAAMIRLGSLEVLTGTKGEIRKKCGVRN
;
A
#
# COMPACT_ATOMS: atom_id res chain seq x y z
N MET A 1 -51.02 -27.64 -0.48
CA MET A 1 -49.80 -27.75 0.33
C MET A 1 -48.62 -28.38 -0.41
N MET A 2 -48.78 -29.51 -1.11
CA MET A 2 -47.67 -30.15 -1.85
C MET A 2 -46.99 -29.25 -2.89
N LYS A 3 -47.71 -28.53 -3.76
CA LYS A 3 -47.10 -27.65 -4.78
C LYS A 3 -46.19 -26.54 -4.20
N MET A 4 -46.52 -26.01 -3.02
CA MET A 4 -45.72 -24.96 -2.36
C MET A 4 -44.39 -25.51 -1.84
N TYR A 5 -44.38 -26.77 -1.37
CA TYR A 5 -43.20 -27.45 -0.86
C TYR A 5 -42.16 -27.68 -1.96
N TRP A 6 -42.60 -28.06 -3.16
CA TRP A 6 -41.72 -28.25 -4.32
C TRP A 6 -41.08 -26.94 -4.80
N VAL A 7 -41.82 -25.83 -4.77
CA VAL A 7 -41.29 -24.51 -5.16
C VAL A 7 -40.24 -24.02 -4.16
N VAL A 8 -40.52 -24.12 -2.84
CA VAL A 8 -39.59 -23.68 -1.78
C VAL A 8 -38.31 -24.54 -1.78
N THR A 9 -38.43 -25.85 -1.93
CA THR A 9 -37.26 -26.74 -1.99
C THR A 9 -36.42 -26.54 -3.25
N TRP A 10 -37.04 -26.19 -4.38
CA TRP A 10 -36.31 -25.84 -5.61
C TRP A 10 -35.59 -24.49 -5.48
N PHE A 11 -36.23 -23.49 -4.89
CA PHE A 11 -35.63 -22.16 -4.62
C PHE A 11 -34.47 -22.25 -3.63
N MET A 12 -34.60 -23.03 -2.55
CA MET A 12 -33.50 -23.26 -1.59
C MET A 12 -32.30 -23.97 -2.21
N LYS A 13 -32.54 -24.96 -3.08
CA LYS A 13 -31.46 -25.65 -3.81
C LYS A 13 -30.76 -24.70 -4.79
N LEU A 14 -31.51 -23.83 -5.48
CA LEU A 14 -30.94 -22.82 -6.38
C LEU A 14 -30.11 -21.78 -5.60
N CYS A 15 -30.59 -21.30 -4.46
CA CYS A 15 -29.82 -20.40 -3.58
C CYS A 15 -28.57 -21.07 -3.02
N MET A 16 -28.64 -22.34 -2.58
CA MET A 16 -27.45 -23.06 -2.13
C MET A 16 -26.45 -23.30 -3.26
N LEU A 17 -26.90 -23.58 -4.47
CA LEU A 17 -26.03 -23.72 -5.65
C LEU A 17 -25.37 -22.38 -6.04
N CYS A 18 -26.12 -21.26 -6.00
CA CYS A 18 -25.57 -19.92 -6.21
C CYS A 18 -24.55 -19.53 -5.13
N MET A 19 -24.81 -19.83 -3.85
CA MET A 19 -23.86 -19.60 -2.77
C MET A 19 -22.60 -20.47 -2.94
N LEU A 20 -22.74 -21.73 -3.38
CA LEU A 20 -21.60 -22.62 -3.64
C LEU A 20 -20.76 -22.13 -4.84
N LEU A 21 -21.40 -21.62 -5.90
CA LEU A 21 -20.72 -21.03 -7.06
C LEU A 21 -20.00 -19.72 -6.71
N MET A 22 -20.57 -18.88 -5.83
CA MET A 22 -19.92 -17.66 -5.35
C MET A 22 -18.71 -17.91 -4.43
N THR A 23 -18.60 -19.10 -3.82
CA THR A 23 -17.42 -19.48 -3.02
C THR A 23 -16.24 -20.03 -3.84
N LEU A 24 -16.43 -20.32 -5.13
CA LEU A 24 -15.40 -20.94 -5.97
C LEU A 24 -14.50 -19.93 -6.70
N ASP A 25 -14.90 -18.67 -6.83
CA ASP A 25 -14.16 -17.69 -7.65
C ASP A 25 -12.99 -16.99 -6.93
N THR A 26 -12.95 -16.98 -5.60
CA THR A 26 -11.91 -16.25 -4.85
C THR A 26 -10.62 -17.06 -4.63
N THR A 27 -10.67 -18.39 -4.73
CA THR A 27 -9.51 -19.25 -4.42
C THR A 27 -8.63 -19.55 -5.64
N GLU A 28 -9.18 -19.47 -6.86
CA GLU A 28 -8.45 -19.82 -8.09
C GLU A 28 -7.50 -18.68 -8.54
N ALA A 29 -7.83 -17.41 -8.27
CA ALA A 29 -6.99 -16.26 -8.63
C ALA A 29 -5.65 -16.26 -7.87
N GLN A 30 -5.66 -16.64 -6.60
CA GLN A 30 -4.46 -16.72 -5.75
C GLN A 30 -3.55 -17.91 -6.14
N LYS A 31 -4.08 -18.94 -6.81
CA LYS A 31 -3.30 -20.08 -7.36
C LYS A 31 -2.49 -19.71 -8.62
N GLN A 32 -2.72 -18.55 -9.23
CA GLN A 32 -2.05 -18.17 -10.48
C GLN A 32 -0.76 -17.36 -10.29
N LEU A 33 -0.58 -16.69 -9.15
CA LEU A 33 0.69 -16.02 -8.85
C LEU A 33 1.75 -17.05 -8.45
N LYS A 34 2.96 -16.92 -9.02
CA LYS A 34 4.04 -17.88 -8.81
C LYS A 34 5.37 -17.18 -8.61
N LEU A 35 6.22 -17.76 -7.77
CA LEU A 35 7.62 -17.35 -7.68
C LEU A 35 8.34 -17.70 -8.99
N GLY A 36 9.04 -16.72 -9.56
CA GLY A 36 9.74 -16.91 -10.82
C GLY A 36 8.82 -17.08 -12.03
N PHE A 37 7.63 -16.46 -12.03
CA PHE A 37 6.68 -16.49 -13.16
C PHE A 37 7.36 -16.13 -14.50
N TYR A 38 8.31 -15.19 -14.47
CA TYR A 38 9.05 -14.72 -15.65
C TYR A 38 10.37 -15.46 -15.93
N LYS A 39 10.71 -16.53 -15.20
CA LYS A 39 12.01 -17.22 -15.31
C LYS A 39 12.34 -17.68 -16.74
N THR A 40 11.34 -18.01 -17.54
CA THR A 40 11.51 -18.47 -18.92
C THR A 40 11.23 -17.37 -19.94
N THR A 41 10.19 -16.57 -19.72
CA THR A 41 9.70 -15.58 -20.70
C THR A 41 10.44 -14.24 -20.63
N CYS A 42 10.90 -13.83 -19.45
CA CYS A 42 11.77 -12.67 -19.26
C CYS A 42 12.70 -12.87 -18.07
N PRO A 43 13.76 -13.70 -18.20
CA PRO A 43 14.66 -14.02 -17.10
C PRO A 43 15.33 -12.79 -16.46
N ALA A 44 15.45 -11.70 -17.22
CA ALA A 44 16.05 -10.44 -16.77
C ALA A 44 15.10 -9.51 -16.01
N ALA A 45 13.77 -9.79 -15.97
CA ALA A 45 12.75 -8.86 -15.47
C ALA A 45 13.07 -8.31 -14.07
N GLU A 46 13.21 -9.20 -13.08
CA GLU A 46 13.46 -8.80 -11.69
C GLU A 46 14.80 -8.06 -11.53
N LYS A 47 15.82 -8.42 -12.33
CA LYS A 47 17.11 -7.73 -12.30
C LYS A 47 16.98 -6.31 -12.85
N ILE A 48 16.25 -6.12 -13.96
CA ILE A 48 16.04 -4.80 -14.58
C ILE A 48 15.30 -3.87 -13.61
N VAL A 49 14.25 -4.36 -12.94
CA VAL A 49 13.54 -3.58 -11.91
C VAL A 49 14.49 -3.23 -10.77
N ARG A 50 15.17 -4.23 -10.20
CA ARG A 50 16.11 -4.03 -9.09
C ARG A 50 17.19 -3.02 -9.40
N ASP A 51 17.83 -3.10 -10.56
CA ASP A 51 18.89 -2.16 -10.97
C ASP A 51 18.34 -0.73 -11.14
N THR A 52 17.11 -0.60 -11.65
CA THR A 52 16.46 0.69 -11.84
C THR A 52 16.10 1.34 -10.50
N VAL A 53 15.54 0.56 -9.58
CA VAL A 53 15.21 1.02 -8.22
C VAL A 53 16.48 1.31 -7.42
N ASN A 54 17.49 0.43 -7.46
CA ASN A 54 18.79 0.64 -6.82
C ASN A 54 19.39 1.99 -7.21
N LYS A 55 19.43 2.29 -8.51
CA LYS A 55 19.96 3.57 -9.00
C LYS A 55 19.18 4.76 -8.44
N ALA A 56 17.85 4.71 -8.45
CA ALA A 56 17.01 5.81 -8.00
C ALA A 56 17.05 6.02 -6.48
N VAL A 57 16.96 4.94 -5.71
CA VAL A 57 16.97 4.97 -4.23
C VAL A 57 18.35 5.35 -3.69
N THR A 58 19.44 4.90 -4.33
CA THR A 58 20.80 5.33 -3.94
C THR A 58 20.99 6.83 -4.13
N ALA A 59 20.43 7.39 -5.22
CA ALA A 59 20.48 8.83 -5.47
C ALA A 59 19.56 9.63 -4.53
N ASN A 60 18.40 9.06 -4.17
CA ASN A 60 17.43 9.68 -3.25
C ASN A 60 16.70 8.60 -2.43
N PRO A 61 17.11 8.34 -1.18
CA PRO A 61 16.51 7.30 -0.33
C PRO A 61 15.00 7.46 -0.13
N GLY A 62 14.48 8.69 -0.21
CA GLY A 62 13.06 8.97 -0.11
C GLY A 62 12.20 8.38 -1.24
N MET A 63 12.82 7.90 -2.33
CA MET A 63 12.10 7.18 -3.39
C MET A 63 11.66 5.79 -2.94
N ALA A 64 12.36 5.15 -2.01
CA ALA A 64 11.93 3.86 -1.47
C ALA A 64 10.58 3.98 -0.76
N ALA A 65 10.42 5.02 0.07
CA ALA A 65 9.15 5.31 0.75
C ALA A 65 8.02 5.60 -0.26
N GLY A 66 8.33 6.39 -1.31
CA GLY A 66 7.38 6.70 -2.38
C GLY A 66 6.89 5.45 -3.12
N ILE A 67 7.79 4.53 -3.49
CA ILE A 67 7.46 3.30 -4.21
C ILE A 67 6.67 2.32 -3.31
N ILE A 68 7.05 2.16 -2.04
CA ILE A 68 6.30 1.31 -1.10
C ILE A 68 4.88 1.86 -0.92
N ARG A 69 4.73 3.17 -0.80
CA ARG A 69 3.42 3.84 -0.75
C ARG A 69 2.63 3.65 -2.04
N LEU A 70 3.25 3.83 -3.22
CA LEU A 70 2.60 3.58 -4.51
C LEU A 70 2.02 2.16 -4.57
N TYR A 71 2.77 1.17 -4.11
CA TYR A 71 2.30 -0.21 -4.10
C TYR A 71 1.13 -0.43 -3.14
N PHE A 72 1.16 0.16 -1.94
CA PHE A 72 0.01 0.13 -1.03
C PHE A 72 -1.23 0.78 -1.64
N HIS A 73 -1.08 1.98 -2.22
CA HIS A 73 -2.17 2.73 -2.82
C HIS A 73 -2.81 2.00 -3.99
N ASP A 74 -2.00 1.38 -4.85
CA ASP A 74 -2.49 0.52 -5.93
C ASP A 74 -3.28 -0.66 -5.36
N CYS A 75 -2.67 -1.46 -4.49
CA CYS A 75 -3.31 -2.66 -3.95
C CYS A 75 -4.59 -2.38 -3.14
N PHE A 76 -4.75 -1.20 -2.54
CA PHE A 76 -5.95 -0.83 -1.81
C PHE A 76 -7.09 -0.32 -2.69
N VAL A 77 -6.83 0.08 -3.95
CA VAL A 77 -7.85 0.57 -4.87
C VAL A 77 -7.96 -0.43 -6.02
N ARG A 78 -9.08 -1.14 -6.11
CA ARG A 78 -9.34 -2.23 -7.08
C ARG A 78 -8.38 -3.44 -7.05
N GLY A 79 -7.44 -3.49 -6.11
CA GLY A 79 -6.46 -4.57 -6.01
C GLY A 79 -5.13 -4.22 -6.67
N CYS A 80 -4.16 -5.12 -6.61
CA CYS A 80 -2.85 -4.86 -7.21
C CYS A 80 -2.87 -5.08 -8.73
N ASP A 81 -3.53 -4.19 -9.46
CA ASP A 81 -3.69 -4.25 -10.92
C ASP A 81 -3.01 -3.07 -11.65
N ALA A 82 -2.24 -2.24 -10.95
CA ALA A 82 -1.60 -1.05 -11.48
C ALA A 82 -2.59 -0.01 -12.05
N SER A 83 -3.84 0.02 -11.59
CA SER A 83 -4.83 1.05 -11.93
C SER A 83 -4.30 2.45 -11.60
N LEU A 84 -3.66 2.62 -10.45
CA LEU A 84 -3.06 3.87 -9.98
C LEU A 84 -2.06 4.48 -10.99
N LEU A 85 -1.42 3.63 -11.80
CA LEU A 85 -0.41 4.08 -12.76
C LEU A 85 -1.03 4.69 -14.02
N LEU A 86 -2.32 4.47 -14.30
CA LEU A 86 -3.01 5.12 -15.43
C LEU A 86 -3.12 6.62 -15.17
N LYS A 87 -2.90 7.40 -16.23
CA LYS A 87 -3.13 8.86 -16.22
C LYS A 87 -4.51 9.16 -16.76
N THR A 88 -5.05 10.31 -16.34
CA THR A 88 -6.27 10.88 -16.92
C THR A 88 -6.13 10.98 -18.44
N VAL A 89 -7.10 10.41 -19.15
CA VAL A 89 -7.14 10.45 -20.62
C VAL A 89 -7.64 11.83 -21.03
N PRO A 90 -6.92 12.59 -21.88
CA PRO A 90 -7.38 13.89 -22.33
C PRO A 90 -8.80 13.82 -22.93
N GLY A 91 -9.71 14.64 -22.41
CA GLY A 91 -11.12 14.67 -22.83
C GLY A 91 -12.02 13.62 -22.16
N SER A 92 -11.51 12.82 -21.21
CA SER A 92 -12.36 11.99 -20.36
C SER A 92 -13.06 12.82 -19.28
N GLU A 93 -14.29 12.45 -18.96
CA GLU A 93 -15.05 13.04 -17.84
C GLU A 93 -14.59 12.52 -16.47
N ILE A 94 -13.88 11.39 -16.44
CA ILE A 94 -13.43 10.73 -15.20
C ILE A 94 -11.92 10.92 -15.07
N GLU A 95 -11.50 11.54 -13.98
CA GLU A 95 -10.10 11.70 -13.60
C GLU A 95 -9.54 10.39 -13.03
N SER A 96 -8.22 10.22 -13.16
CA SER A 96 -7.51 9.06 -12.65
C SER A 96 -7.37 9.09 -11.14
N GLU A 97 -7.05 7.95 -10.54
CA GLU A 97 -6.74 7.86 -9.12
C GLU A 97 -5.60 8.79 -8.69
N GLN A 98 -4.69 9.17 -9.61
CA GLN A 98 -3.59 10.08 -9.30
C GLN A 98 -4.08 11.47 -8.87
N ASP A 99 -5.28 11.86 -9.29
CA ASP A 99 -5.90 13.16 -9.02
C ASP A 99 -6.78 13.14 -7.75
N ALA A 100 -6.99 11.97 -7.15
CA ALA A 100 -7.71 11.84 -5.88
C ALA A 100 -7.00 12.54 -4.72
N GLY A 101 -7.75 13.04 -3.73
CA GLY A 101 -7.17 13.86 -2.65
C GLY A 101 -6.01 13.22 -1.88
N ALA A 102 -6.03 11.89 -1.68
CA ALA A 102 -4.93 11.16 -1.04
C ALA A 102 -3.67 11.03 -1.92
N ASN A 103 -3.80 11.23 -3.23
CA ASN A 103 -2.77 10.97 -4.25
C ASN A 103 -2.24 12.26 -4.89
N ALA A 104 -3.13 13.22 -5.19
CA ALA A 104 -2.86 14.45 -5.94
C ALA A 104 -1.61 15.19 -5.45
N GLY A 105 -0.58 15.24 -6.29
CA GLY A 105 0.68 15.92 -6.00
C GLY A 105 1.55 15.28 -4.91
N THR A 106 1.20 14.10 -4.40
CA THR A 106 1.93 13.40 -3.32
C THR A 106 2.66 12.13 -3.77
N LEU A 107 2.24 11.53 -4.88
CA LEU A 107 2.84 10.29 -5.40
C LEU A 107 4.28 10.53 -5.88
N ARG A 108 5.17 9.60 -5.55
CA ARG A 108 6.60 9.66 -5.91
C ARG A 108 7.07 8.31 -6.40
N GLY A 109 7.85 8.27 -7.47
CA GLY A 109 8.42 7.06 -8.03
C GLY A 109 7.67 6.49 -9.24
N LEU A 110 6.62 7.16 -9.72
CA LEU A 110 5.92 6.81 -10.96
C LEU A 110 6.90 6.75 -12.15
N GLU A 111 7.82 7.72 -12.20
CA GLU A 111 8.87 7.81 -13.21
C GLU A 111 9.88 6.66 -13.15
N ILE A 112 10.08 6.07 -11.96
CA ILE A 112 10.98 4.92 -11.77
C ILE A 112 10.32 3.67 -12.32
N ILE A 113 9.00 3.53 -12.12
CA ILE A 113 8.21 2.44 -12.69
C ILE A 113 8.19 2.53 -14.22
N ASP A 114 7.95 3.72 -14.78
CA ASP A 114 8.00 3.96 -16.23
C ASP A 114 9.39 3.64 -16.83
N GLN A 115 10.47 4.03 -16.15
CA GLN A 115 11.84 3.70 -16.56
C GLN A 115 12.11 2.19 -16.55
N ALA A 116 11.67 1.49 -15.50
CA ALA A 116 11.81 0.04 -15.41
C ALA A 116 11.00 -0.65 -16.52
N LYS A 117 9.78 -0.17 -16.77
CA LYS A 117 8.91 -0.66 -17.84
C LYS A 117 9.54 -0.50 -19.22
N ALA A 118 10.08 0.68 -19.53
CA ALA A 118 10.73 0.93 -20.81
C ALA A 118 11.91 -0.02 -21.06
N LYS A 119 12.75 -0.26 -20.05
CA LYS A 119 13.87 -1.22 -20.15
C LYS A 119 13.38 -2.66 -20.30
N ILE A 120 12.31 -3.03 -19.61
CA ILE A 120 11.71 -4.36 -19.74
C ILE A 120 11.12 -4.55 -21.13
N GLU A 121 10.39 -3.58 -21.68
CA GLU A 121 9.83 -3.70 -23.03
C GLU A 121 10.93 -3.79 -24.10
N ALA A 122 12.08 -3.16 -23.89
CA ALA A 122 13.23 -3.30 -24.78
C ALA A 122 13.86 -4.71 -24.72
N ALA A 123 13.81 -5.37 -23.57
CA ALA A 123 14.40 -6.70 -23.37
C ALA A 123 13.42 -7.86 -23.65
N CYS A 124 12.16 -7.68 -23.29
CA CYS A 124 11.10 -8.69 -23.26
C CYS A 124 9.75 -8.05 -23.63
N PRO A 125 9.50 -7.74 -24.91
CA PRO A 125 8.30 -7.03 -25.34
C PRO A 125 7.01 -7.71 -24.88
N ASN A 126 6.02 -6.92 -24.44
CA ASN A 126 4.66 -7.35 -24.07
C ASN A 126 4.59 -8.50 -23.05
N THR A 127 5.58 -8.64 -22.19
CA THR A 127 5.72 -9.82 -21.31
C THR A 127 5.38 -9.54 -19.85
N VAL A 128 5.92 -8.46 -19.27
CA VAL A 128 5.81 -8.17 -17.83
C VAL A 128 4.80 -7.06 -17.58
N SER A 129 3.83 -7.27 -16.69
CA SER A 129 2.82 -6.26 -16.34
C SER A 129 3.43 -5.11 -15.53
N CYS A 130 2.78 -3.94 -15.57
CA CYS A 130 3.12 -2.83 -14.69
C CYS A 130 2.84 -3.17 -13.22
N ALA A 131 1.79 -3.95 -12.95
CA ALA A 131 1.47 -4.45 -11.60
C ALA A 131 2.62 -5.25 -11.00
N ASP A 132 3.24 -6.18 -11.75
CA ASP A 132 4.39 -6.94 -11.24
C ASP A 132 5.66 -6.10 -11.14
N ILE A 133 5.87 -5.12 -12.03
CA ILE A 133 7.00 -4.17 -11.91
C ILE A 133 6.87 -3.38 -10.60
N LEU A 134 5.68 -2.89 -10.25
CA LEU A 134 5.45 -2.16 -9.01
C LEU A 134 5.68 -3.06 -7.78
N ALA A 135 5.21 -4.31 -7.82
CA ALA A 135 5.44 -5.28 -6.75
C ALA A 135 6.94 -5.59 -6.53
N PHE A 136 7.69 -5.81 -7.62
CA PHE A 136 9.15 -5.97 -7.55
C PHE A 136 9.85 -4.72 -7.03
N ALA A 137 9.41 -3.54 -7.47
CA ALA A 137 9.99 -2.28 -7.06
C ALA A 137 9.81 -2.00 -5.56
N ALA A 138 8.65 -2.35 -4.98
CA ALA A 138 8.41 -2.23 -3.55
C ALA A 138 9.28 -3.19 -2.72
N ARG A 139 9.46 -4.43 -3.17
CA ARG A 139 10.40 -5.40 -2.55
C ARG A 139 11.83 -4.90 -2.60
N ASP A 140 12.27 -4.41 -3.75
CA ASP A 140 13.66 -3.98 -3.94
C ASP A 140 13.92 -2.69 -3.13
N SER A 141 12.94 -1.77 -3.07
CA SER A 141 12.96 -0.62 -2.18
C SER A 141 13.15 -1.03 -0.72
N THR A 142 12.34 -1.98 -0.23
CA THR A 142 12.46 -2.55 1.13
C THR A 142 13.85 -3.13 1.38
N THR A 143 14.40 -3.83 0.38
CA THR A 143 15.72 -4.45 0.49
C THR A 143 16.82 -3.41 0.68
N ILE A 144 16.78 -2.32 -0.09
CA ILE A 144 17.81 -1.26 -0.06
C ILE A 144 17.82 -0.51 1.27
N VAL A 145 16.65 -0.05 1.73
CA VAL A 145 16.58 0.81 2.93
C VAL A 145 16.34 0.06 4.23
N GLY A 146 15.90 -1.20 4.16
CA GLY A 146 15.63 -2.04 5.33
C GLY A 146 16.66 -3.15 5.57
N GLY A 147 17.41 -3.56 4.55
CA GLY A 147 18.40 -4.64 4.65
C GLY A 147 17.79 -6.04 4.80
N PHE A 148 16.53 -6.24 4.40
CA PHE A 148 15.85 -7.53 4.36
C PHE A 148 14.99 -7.62 3.11
N SER A 149 14.72 -8.84 2.64
CA SER A 149 13.96 -9.07 1.42
C SER A 149 12.93 -10.18 1.61
N TYR A 150 12.05 -10.32 0.65
CA TYR A 150 11.00 -11.34 0.65
C TYR A 150 10.68 -11.78 -0.78
N ALA A 151 10.27 -13.04 -0.92
CA ALA A 151 9.95 -13.63 -2.21
C ALA A 151 8.52 -13.20 -2.60
N ILE A 152 8.41 -12.25 -3.54
CA ILE A 152 7.11 -11.75 -4.03
C ILE A 152 6.66 -12.58 -5.25
N PRO A 153 5.51 -13.29 -5.19
CA PRO A 153 4.93 -13.95 -6.35
C PRO A 153 4.55 -12.95 -7.45
N SER A 154 4.61 -13.38 -8.71
CA SER A 154 4.26 -12.60 -9.90
C SER A 154 3.34 -13.39 -10.84
N GLY A 155 2.81 -12.73 -11.86
CA GLY A 155 1.74 -13.19 -12.73
C GLY A 155 0.51 -12.27 -12.73
N ARG A 156 0.61 -11.07 -12.13
CA ARG A 156 -0.45 -10.06 -12.15
C ARG A 156 -0.59 -9.48 -13.55
N ARG A 157 -1.78 -8.97 -13.85
CA ARG A 157 -2.10 -8.27 -15.09
C ARG A 157 -2.62 -6.89 -14.79
N ASP A 158 -2.51 -6.03 -15.79
CA ASP A 158 -2.83 -4.62 -15.68
C ASP A 158 -4.34 -4.38 -15.83
N GLY A 159 -4.90 -3.60 -14.90
CA GLY A 159 -6.25 -3.06 -14.96
C GLY A 159 -6.42 -2.05 -16.09
N ARG A 160 -7.68 -1.83 -16.49
CA ARG A 160 -8.06 -0.90 -17.59
C ARG A 160 -8.86 0.30 -17.12
N VAL A 161 -9.07 0.42 -15.81
CA VAL A 161 -9.89 1.44 -15.18
C VAL A 161 -9.04 2.09 -14.11
N SER A 162 -9.04 3.42 -14.09
CA SER A 162 -8.60 4.22 -12.97
C SER A 162 -9.62 5.32 -12.80
N ASN A 163 -10.12 5.47 -11.58
CA ASN A 163 -11.27 6.31 -11.28
C ASN A 163 -11.06 7.00 -9.94
N ILE A 164 -11.05 8.33 -9.95
CA ILE A 164 -10.92 9.17 -8.76
C ILE A 164 -11.94 8.82 -7.67
N ASP A 165 -13.17 8.46 -8.05
CA ASP A 165 -14.27 8.17 -7.11
C ASP A 165 -14.11 6.83 -6.38
N GLU A 166 -13.19 5.97 -6.83
CA GLU A 166 -12.93 4.66 -6.23
C GLU A 166 -11.79 4.69 -5.19
N VAL A 167 -11.15 5.86 -5.00
CA VAL A 167 -10.05 6.02 -4.04
C VAL A 167 -10.59 6.13 -2.62
N ASP A 168 -10.72 4.98 -1.96
CA ASP A 168 -11.07 4.84 -0.55
C ASP A 168 -9.87 4.32 0.26
N LEU A 169 -9.00 5.23 0.68
CA LEU A 169 -7.75 4.93 1.38
C LEU A 169 -7.84 5.29 2.87
N PRO A 170 -7.21 4.50 3.77
CA PRO A 170 -7.18 4.81 5.20
C PRO A 170 -6.65 6.23 5.48
N SER A 171 -7.43 6.99 6.26
CA SER A 171 -7.07 8.37 6.61
C SER A 171 -5.97 8.41 7.67
N PRO A 172 -5.04 9.40 7.62
CA PRO A 172 -4.07 9.64 8.69
C PRO A 172 -4.73 10.02 10.03
N ASP A 173 -6.02 10.36 10.02
CA ASP A 173 -6.80 10.71 11.22
C ASP A 173 -7.73 9.58 11.71
N SER A 174 -7.76 8.43 11.02
CA SER A 174 -8.60 7.29 11.40
C SER A 174 -8.23 6.70 12.77
N ASP A 175 -9.25 6.39 13.58
CA ASP A 175 -9.07 5.62 14.82
C ASP A 175 -8.80 4.13 14.55
N VAL A 176 -8.32 3.41 15.58
CA VAL A 176 -7.95 1.99 15.45
C VAL A 176 -9.10 1.08 15.00
N ASN A 177 -10.35 1.40 15.32
CA ASN A 177 -11.49 0.57 14.93
C ASN A 177 -11.86 0.80 13.46
N THR A 178 -11.74 2.03 12.98
CA THR A 178 -11.89 2.38 11.56
C THR A 178 -10.80 1.69 10.74
N LEU A 179 -9.53 1.81 11.13
CA LEU A 179 -8.42 1.12 10.45
C LEU A 179 -8.61 -0.41 10.41
N LYS A 180 -9.04 -1.01 11.54
CA LYS A 180 -9.34 -2.45 11.59
C LYS A 180 -10.40 -2.85 10.56
N LYS A 181 -11.48 -2.06 10.41
CA LYS A 181 -12.55 -2.34 9.46
C LYS A 181 -12.06 -2.25 8.02
N GLU A 182 -11.33 -1.19 7.68
CA GLU A 182 -10.79 -0.95 6.33
C GLU A 182 -9.84 -2.08 5.89
N PHE A 183 -8.89 -2.47 6.75
CA PHE A 183 -7.96 -3.56 6.43
C PHE A 183 -8.67 -4.92 6.34
N VAL A 184 -9.61 -5.22 7.23
CA VAL A 184 -10.40 -6.47 7.18
C VAL A 184 -11.28 -6.51 5.94
N ALA A 185 -11.85 -5.38 5.51
CA ALA A 185 -12.65 -5.31 4.29
C ALA A 185 -11.81 -5.67 3.04
N LYS A 186 -10.50 -5.40 3.08
CA LYS A 186 -9.53 -5.83 2.07
C LYS A 186 -9.01 -7.25 2.26
N GLY A 187 -9.47 -7.99 3.27
CA GLY A 187 -8.99 -9.34 3.57
C GLY A 187 -7.62 -9.39 4.26
N LEU A 188 -7.13 -8.27 4.79
CA LEU A 188 -5.91 -8.21 5.60
C LEU A 188 -6.24 -8.36 7.08
N SER A 189 -5.37 -9.06 7.82
CA SER A 189 -5.53 -9.23 9.26
C SER A 189 -5.19 -7.94 10.02
N ILE A 190 -5.62 -7.86 11.29
CA ILE A 190 -5.19 -6.76 12.17
C ILE A 190 -3.67 -6.82 12.42
N GLY A 191 -3.07 -8.01 12.35
CA GLY A 191 -1.61 -8.16 12.38
C GLY A 191 -0.93 -7.54 11.17
N ASP A 192 -1.52 -7.71 9.97
CA ASP A 192 -1.05 -7.09 8.74
C ASP A 192 -1.12 -5.57 8.81
N MET A 193 -2.24 -5.04 9.31
CA MET A 193 -2.41 -3.61 9.55
C MET A 193 -1.25 -3.04 10.37
N VAL A 194 -0.99 -3.61 11.56
CA VAL A 194 0.08 -3.11 12.45
C VAL A 194 1.47 -3.32 11.84
N ALA A 195 1.69 -4.42 11.12
CA ALA A 195 2.98 -4.67 10.46
C ALA A 195 3.22 -3.64 9.34
N LEU A 196 2.25 -3.44 8.45
CA LEU A 196 2.32 -2.52 7.30
C LEU A 196 2.43 -1.05 7.73
N SER A 197 1.81 -0.64 8.84
CA SER A 197 2.03 0.70 9.42
C SER A 197 3.51 0.98 9.72
N GLY A 198 4.32 -0.06 9.93
CA GLY A 198 5.78 0.06 10.09
C GLY A 198 6.49 0.66 8.87
N ALA A 199 5.86 0.71 7.70
CA ALA A 199 6.39 1.43 6.53
C ALA A 199 6.59 2.94 6.81
N HIS A 200 5.86 3.51 7.78
CA HIS A 200 6.07 4.90 8.25
C HIS A 200 7.39 5.11 9.01
N SER A 201 8.24 4.09 9.15
CA SER A 201 9.62 4.26 9.61
C SER A 201 10.50 5.06 8.64
N ILE A 202 10.04 5.29 7.41
CA ILE A 202 10.76 6.09 6.40
C ILE A 202 9.82 7.07 5.70
N GLY A 203 10.41 8.07 5.05
CA GLY A 203 9.68 8.99 4.20
C GLY A 203 9.16 10.22 4.93
N ARG A 204 8.31 10.96 4.23
CA ARG A 204 7.84 12.29 4.65
C ARG A 204 6.36 12.44 4.37
N ALA A 205 5.72 13.32 5.13
CA ALA A 205 4.35 13.73 4.89
C ALA A 205 4.21 15.25 4.89
N GLY A 206 3.18 15.73 4.18
CA GLY A 206 2.79 17.12 4.20
C GLY A 206 2.29 17.55 5.57
N CYS A 207 2.64 18.77 5.99
CA CYS A 207 2.25 19.32 7.28
C CYS A 207 0.72 19.46 7.45
N ASN A 208 -0.03 19.52 6.33
CA ASN A 208 -1.48 19.46 6.33
C ASN A 208 -2.01 18.25 7.12
N PHE A 209 -1.36 17.08 7.04
CA PHE A 209 -1.77 15.86 7.74
C PHE A 209 -1.49 15.84 9.25
N ALA A 210 -0.70 16.78 9.77
CA ALA A 210 -0.49 16.93 11.22
C ALA A 210 -1.26 18.11 11.82
N THR A 211 -1.83 18.96 10.96
CA THR A 211 -2.45 20.23 11.36
C THR A 211 -3.56 20.03 12.40
N GLN A 212 -4.39 19.01 12.21
CA GLN A 212 -5.48 18.67 13.13
C GLN A 212 -4.94 18.37 14.53
N ARG A 213 -3.96 17.48 14.65
CA ARG A 213 -3.35 17.11 15.94
C ARG A 213 -2.51 18.23 16.57
N LEU A 214 -1.83 19.04 15.76
CA LEU A 214 -0.94 20.08 16.27
C LEU A 214 -1.68 21.31 16.79
N TYR A 215 -2.78 21.69 16.15
CA TYR A 215 -3.40 23.00 16.35
C TYR A 215 -4.91 22.98 16.61
N PHE A 216 -5.63 21.94 16.18
CA PHE A 216 -7.09 21.94 16.15
C PHE A 216 -7.72 20.76 16.91
N PHE A 217 -6.96 20.12 17.79
CA PHE A 217 -7.45 19.00 18.57
C PHE A 217 -8.51 19.49 19.57
N ASN A 218 -9.74 18.96 19.45
CA ASN A 218 -10.91 19.36 20.25
C ASN A 218 -11.02 20.88 20.46
N GLY A 219 -10.85 21.66 19.39
CA GLY A 219 -10.89 23.12 19.42
C GLY A 219 -9.57 23.73 18.95
N SER A 220 -8.84 24.41 19.82
CA SER A 220 -7.54 25.05 19.50
C SER A 220 -6.40 24.52 20.36
N HIS A 221 -6.40 23.21 20.61
CA HIS A 221 -5.40 22.53 21.42
C HIS A 221 -4.49 21.64 20.57
N THR A 222 -3.34 21.30 21.14
CA THR A 222 -2.53 20.19 20.66
C THR A 222 -3.05 18.91 21.28
N ASP A 223 -3.11 17.86 20.46
CA ASP A 223 -3.46 16.51 20.88
C ASP A 223 -2.61 16.10 22.10
N PRO A 224 -3.24 15.81 23.26
CA PRO A 224 -2.53 15.44 24.48
C PRO A 224 -1.83 14.08 24.38
N SER A 225 -2.16 13.27 23.37
CA SER A 225 -1.47 12.01 23.07
C SER A 225 -0.16 12.21 22.31
N LEU A 226 0.23 13.44 21.96
CA LEU A 226 1.57 13.75 21.44
C LEU A 226 2.53 14.09 22.57
N ASP A 227 3.75 13.55 22.52
CA ASP A 227 4.83 13.98 23.40
C ASP A 227 5.04 15.51 23.27
N PRO A 228 5.00 16.29 24.37
CA PRO A 228 5.03 17.74 24.28
C PRO A 228 6.30 18.31 23.61
N LYS A 229 7.46 17.64 23.79
CA LYS A 229 8.72 18.07 23.16
C LYS A 229 8.70 17.79 21.67
N TYR A 230 8.19 16.62 21.27
CA TYR A 230 7.98 16.26 19.88
C TYR A 230 6.98 17.20 19.20
N ALA A 231 5.84 17.49 19.84
CA ALA A 231 4.87 18.45 19.32
C ALA A 231 5.48 19.84 19.10
N ALA A 232 6.28 20.33 20.06
CA ALA A 232 6.99 21.59 19.90
C ALA A 232 8.00 21.58 18.74
N ALA A 233 8.73 20.47 18.55
CA ALA A 233 9.64 20.30 17.42
C ALA A 233 8.88 20.24 16.08
N LEU A 234 7.78 19.49 16.03
CA LEU A 234 6.97 19.34 14.83
C LEU A 234 6.28 20.66 14.44
N LYS A 235 5.80 21.46 15.40
CA LYS A 235 5.28 22.83 15.15
C LYS A 235 6.31 23.78 14.54
N LYS A 236 7.60 23.61 14.81
CA LYS A 236 8.67 24.40 14.16
C LYS A 236 8.82 24.03 12.68
N LYS A 237 8.63 22.76 12.34
CA LYS A 237 8.68 22.26 10.95
C LYS A 237 7.38 22.52 10.19
N CYS A 238 6.26 22.43 10.90
CA CYS A 238 4.90 22.59 10.41
C CYS A 238 4.19 23.74 11.12
N PRO A 239 4.64 25.01 10.94
CA PRO A 239 3.99 26.14 11.59
C PRO A 239 2.58 26.35 11.03
N LYS A 240 1.65 26.82 11.88
CA LYS A 240 0.25 27.10 11.50
C LYS A 240 0.11 28.00 10.27
N SER A 241 1.04 28.91 10.05
CA SER A 241 1.07 29.83 8.91
C SER A 241 1.53 29.19 7.59
N ARG A 242 2.12 27.99 7.61
CA ARG A 242 2.67 27.32 6.43
C ARG A 242 2.41 25.82 6.48
N ILE A 243 1.21 25.43 6.07
CA ILE A 243 0.78 24.02 5.98
C ILE A 243 1.32 23.27 4.76
N SER A 244 1.94 23.98 3.79
CA SER A 244 2.54 23.39 2.57
C SER A 244 3.93 22.78 2.78
N GLY A 245 4.47 22.81 4.00
CA GLY A 245 5.74 22.17 4.34
C GLY A 245 5.64 20.64 4.39
N THR A 246 6.79 19.98 4.58
CA THR A 246 6.85 18.53 4.85
C THR A 246 7.69 18.25 6.10
N ALA A 247 7.42 17.13 6.76
CA ALA A 247 8.21 16.61 7.88
C ALA A 247 8.51 15.12 7.65
N ASP A 248 9.64 14.65 8.16
CA ASP A 248 9.97 13.22 8.18
C ASP A 248 9.02 12.47 9.15
N LEU A 249 8.58 11.27 8.77
CA LEU A 249 7.69 10.44 9.59
C LEU A 249 8.40 9.83 10.79
N ASP A 250 9.70 9.52 10.64
CA ASP A 250 10.59 9.12 11.72
C ASP A 250 11.76 10.13 11.81
N LEU A 251 11.84 10.86 12.93
CA LEU A 251 12.92 11.83 13.15
C LEU A 251 14.24 11.20 13.59
N VAL A 252 14.24 9.92 13.99
CA VAL A 252 15.42 9.23 14.50
C VAL A 252 16.16 8.56 13.34
N THR A 253 15.44 7.86 12.46
CA THR A 253 16.01 7.15 11.31
C THR A 253 15.22 7.33 10.01
N PRO A 254 15.10 8.57 9.48
CA PRO A 254 14.16 8.93 8.41
C PRO A 254 14.31 8.19 7.07
N ASN A 255 15.46 7.54 6.86
CA ASN A 255 15.79 6.82 5.63
C ASN A 255 16.08 5.33 5.85
N ARG A 256 15.87 4.79 7.07
CA ARG A 256 16.10 3.37 7.37
C ARG A 256 14.77 2.71 7.73
N LEU A 257 14.38 1.70 6.96
CA LEU A 257 13.16 0.94 7.21
C LEU A 257 13.42 -0.06 8.33
N ASP A 258 13.13 0.34 9.56
CA ASP A 258 13.38 -0.44 10.76
C ASP A 258 12.21 -0.35 11.76
N ASN A 259 12.42 -0.84 12.98
CA ASN A 259 11.41 -0.86 14.03
C ASN A 259 11.42 0.40 14.92
N GLN A 260 12.19 1.44 14.58
CA GLN A 260 12.20 2.72 15.28
C GLN A 260 10.82 3.38 15.26
N TYR A 261 10.04 3.18 14.19
CA TYR A 261 8.62 3.53 14.13
C TYR A 261 7.85 3.08 15.38
N TYR A 262 7.96 1.82 15.79
CA TYR A 262 7.21 1.30 16.95
C TYR A 262 7.72 1.87 18.27
N SER A 263 9.03 2.16 18.36
CA SER A 263 9.60 2.91 19.49
C SER A 263 9.03 4.33 19.57
N ASN A 264 8.82 4.98 18.43
CA ASN A 264 8.21 6.31 18.35
C ASN A 264 6.73 6.27 18.75
N VAL A 265 5.96 5.28 18.30
CA VAL A 265 4.55 5.09 18.70
C VAL A 265 4.44 4.98 20.23
N LYS A 266 5.26 4.14 20.87
CA LYS A 266 5.29 3.98 22.34
C LYS A 266 5.69 5.25 23.07
N GLN A 267 6.52 6.08 22.45
CA GLN A 267 6.99 7.33 23.03
C GLN A 267 6.08 8.51 22.71
N HIS A 268 4.95 8.29 22.02
CA HIS A 268 4.04 9.34 21.60
C HIS A 268 4.66 10.34 20.59
N LYS A 269 5.58 9.86 19.75
CA LYS A 269 6.41 10.65 18.82
C LYS A 269 6.12 10.32 17.35
N VAL A 270 4.86 10.17 16.99
CA VAL A 270 4.42 9.90 15.62
C VAL A 270 3.52 11.02 15.09
N MET A 271 3.59 11.27 13.79
CA MET A 271 2.90 12.39 13.15
C MET A 271 1.38 12.17 13.08
N PHE A 272 0.94 10.98 12.66
CA PHE A 272 -0.47 10.71 12.36
C PHE A 272 -1.25 10.18 13.57
N SER A 273 -2.55 10.48 13.60
CA SER A 273 -3.45 9.93 14.62
C SER A 273 -3.59 8.41 14.43
N SER A 274 -3.61 7.97 13.17
CA SER A 274 -3.65 6.56 12.77
C SER A 274 -2.43 5.74 13.21
N ASP A 275 -1.28 6.40 13.40
CA ASP A 275 -0.10 5.76 14.01
C ASP A 275 -0.24 5.66 15.53
N GLN A 276 -0.65 6.77 16.17
CA GLN A 276 -0.74 6.81 17.62
C GLN A 276 -1.82 5.88 18.16
N THR A 277 -2.94 5.73 17.45
CA THR A 277 -4.08 4.90 17.87
C THR A 277 -3.74 3.40 17.93
N LEU A 278 -2.60 2.97 17.37
CA LEU A 278 -2.15 1.58 17.46
C LEU A 278 -1.94 1.10 18.91
N VAL A 279 -1.81 2.00 19.89
CA VAL A 279 -1.74 1.63 21.32
C VAL A 279 -3.10 1.58 22.03
N ASP A 280 -4.19 1.94 21.36
CA ASP A 280 -5.52 2.07 22.00
C ASP A 280 -6.23 0.71 22.20
N SER A 281 -5.78 -0.34 21.51
CA SER A 281 -6.32 -1.69 21.64
C SER A 281 -5.27 -2.65 22.20
N LYS A 282 -5.67 -3.52 23.16
CA LYS A 282 -4.77 -4.51 23.77
C LYS A 282 -3.99 -5.33 22.75
N PHE A 283 -4.64 -5.77 21.67
CA PHE A 283 -4.01 -6.59 20.64
C PHE A 283 -2.97 -5.82 19.83
N THR A 284 -3.31 -4.62 19.34
CA THR A 284 -2.40 -3.81 18.53
C THR A 284 -1.24 -3.27 19.38
N ALA A 285 -1.50 -2.87 20.62
CA ALA A 285 -0.47 -2.42 21.57
C ALA A 285 0.55 -3.52 21.90
N ALA A 286 0.10 -4.78 22.00
CA ALA A 286 0.98 -5.92 22.18
C ALA A 286 1.92 -6.13 20.97
N LEU A 287 1.41 -5.97 19.75
CA LEU A 287 2.21 -6.02 18.53
C LEU A 287 3.20 -4.85 18.43
N VAL A 288 2.78 -3.62 18.73
CA VAL A 288 3.68 -2.46 18.81
C VAL A 288 4.82 -2.73 19.81
N THR A 289 4.50 -3.29 20.97
CA THR A 289 5.52 -3.65 21.99
C THR A 289 6.47 -4.73 21.48
N LYS A 290 5.94 -5.81 20.88
CA LYS A 290 6.72 -6.88 20.25
C LYS A 290 7.67 -6.32 19.20
N TYR A 291 7.17 -5.54 18.26
CA TYR A 291 7.97 -5.00 17.15
C TYR A 291 9.00 -3.97 17.63
N SER A 292 8.68 -3.13 18.62
CA SER A 292 9.64 -2.17 19.20
C SER A 292 10.89 -2.84 19.80
N SER A 293 10.77 -4.07 20.29
CA SER A 293 11.86 -4.81 20.94
C SER A 293 12.47 -5.91 20.06
N ASN A 294 11.81 -6.30 18.98
CA ASN A 294 12.23 -7.41 18.13
C ASN A 294 12.09 -7.06 16.65
N LEU A 295 13.18 -6.52 16.08
CA LEU A 295 13.28 -6.17 14.66
C LEU A 295 13.05 -7.37 13.74
N ALA A 296 13.56 -8.56 14.09
CA ALA A 296 13.41 -9.75 13.28
C ALA A 296 11.95 -10.19 13.18
N ALA A 297 11.21 -10.13 14.30
CA ALA A 297 9.79 -10.46 14.30
C ALA A 297 8.98 -9.48 13.45
N TRP A 298 9.27 -8.18 13.53
CA TRP A 298 8.62 -7.20 12.64
C TRP A 298 8.96 -7.46 11.17
N ARG A 299 10.23 -7.67 10.82
CA ARG A 299 10.63 -7.93 9.42
C ARG A 299 9.92 -9.15 8.84
N ASN A 300 9.75 -10.21 9.63
CA ASN A 300 9.01 -11.40 9.22
C ASN A 300 7.53 -11.09 8.96
N ASP A 301 6.88 -10.42 9.91
CA ASP A 301 5.46 -10.10 9.81
C ASP A 301 5.20 -9.05 8.71
N PHE A 302 6.08 -8.05 8.54
CA PHE A 302 6.06 -7.07 7.44
C PHE A 302 6.22 -7.73 6.07
N SER A 303 7.20 -8.64 5.93
CA SER A 303 7.42 -9.38 4.69
C SER A 303 6.20 -10.21 4.31
N ALA A 304 5.61 -10.92 5.28
CA ALA A 304 4.40 -11.70 5.07
C ALA A 304 3.19 -10.81 4.72
N ALA A 305 3.07 -9.65 5.36
CA ALA A 305 2.01 -8.68 5.08
C ALA A 305 2.16 -8.05 3.69
N MET A 306 3.38 -7.70 3.25
CA MET A 306 3.64 -7.19 1.89
C MET A 306 3.30 -8.22 0.81
N ILE A 307 3.53 -9.51 1.06
CA ILE A 307 3.14 -10.60 0.15
C ILE A 307 1.60 -10.75 0.10
N ARG A 308 0.92 -10.65 1.24
CA ARG A 308 -0.55 -10.68 1.32
C ARG A 308 -1.18 -9.47 0.65
N LEU A 309 -0.67 -8.26 0.93
CA LEU A 309 -1.04 -7.02 0.25
C LEU A 309 -0.91 -7.20 -1.26
N GLY A 310 0.21 -7.77 -1.72
CA GLY A 310 0.41 -8.06 -3.13
C GLY A 310 -0.57 -9.04 -3.76
N SER A 311 -1.33 -9.79 -2.98
CA SER A 311 -2.26 -10.81 -3.47
C SER A 311 -3.70 -10.32 -3.51
N LEU A 312 -3.96 -9.06 -3.15
CA LEU A 312 -5.30 -8.48 -3.12
C LEU A 312 -5.87 -8.31 -4.53
N GLU A 313 -7.05 -8.91 -4.74
CA GLU A 313 -7.96 -8.68 -5.88
C GLU A 313 -7.26 -8.70 -7.26
N VAL A 314 -6.21 -9.52 -7.39
CA VAL A 314 -5.33 -9.49 -8.57
C VAL A 314 -6.02 -9.98 -9.85
N LEU A 315 -5.68 -9.34 -10.97
CA LEU A 315 -6.02 -9.82 -12.31
C LEU A 315 -4.97 -10.83 -12.79
N THR A 316 -5.42 -11.98 -13.30
CA THR A 316 -4.53 -13.07 -13.76
C THR A 316 -5.09 -13.74 -15.02
N GLY A 317 -4.27 -14.57 -15.68
CA GLY A 317 -4.66 -15.30 -16.89
C GLY A 317 -4.97 -14.38 -18.06
N THR A 318 -6.23 -14.28 -18.46
CA THR A 318 -6.71 -13.40 -19.54
C THR A 318 -7.40 -12.12 -19.04
N LYS A 319 -7.60 -11.98 -17.72
CA LYS A 319 -8.22 -10.79 -17.12
C LYS A 319 -7.22 -9.62 -17.14
N GLY A 320 -7.62 -8.44 -17.58
CA GLY A 320 -6.70 -7.30 -17.76
C GLY A 320 -5.78 -7.43 -18.98
N GLU A 321 -4.69 -6.68 -19.01
CA GLU A 321 -3.72 -6.61 -20.10
C GLU A 321 -2.26 -6.65 -19.64
N ILE A 322 -1.33 -6.62 -20.59
CA ILE A 322 0.08 -6.29 -20.32
C ILE A 322 0.33 -4.97 -21.05
N ARG A 323 0.25 -3.85 -20.34
CA ARG A 323 0.44 -2.53 -20.94
C ARG A 323 1.85 -2.37 -21.46
N LYS A 324 2.06 -1.69 -22.60
CA LYS A 324 3.41 -1.31 -23.08
C LYS A 324 3.98 -0.11 -22.33
N LYS A 325 3.12 0.79 -21.87
CA LYS A 325 3.45 1.97 -21.07
C LYS A 325 2.50 2.01 -19.88
N CYS A 326 3.00 2.17 -18.66
CA CYS A 326 2.14 2.07 -17.48
C CYS A 326 1.11 3.21 -17.42
N GLY A 327 1.46 4.41 -17.91
CA GLY A 327 0.54 5.56 -17.94
C GLY A 327 -0.71 5.42 -18.80
N VAL A 328 -0.82 4.43 -19.70
CA VAL A 328 -1.90 4.35 -20.69
C VAL A 328 -2.29 2.89 -20.99
N ARG A 329 -3.56 2.69 -21.35
CA ARG A 329 -4.04 1.41 -21.90
C ARG A 329 -3.40 1.13 -23.26
N ASN A 330 -3.34 -0.15 -23.66
CA ASN A 330 -2.83 -0.53 -24.98
C ASN A 330 -3.72 -0.10 -26.15
#